data_AF-A0A2N4S6M8-F1
#
_entry.id   AF-A0A2N4S6M8-F1
#
_cell.length_a   1.000
_cell.length_b   1.000
_cell.length_c   1.000
_cell.angle_alpha   90.00
_cell.angle_beta   90.00
_cell.angle_gamma   90.00
#
_symmetry.space_group_name_H-M   'P 1'
#
loop_
_entity.id
_entity.type
_entity.pdbx_description
1 polymer ?
#
loop_
_entity_poly.entity_id
_entity_poly.type
_entity_poly.pdbx_seq_one_letter_code
_entity_poly.pdbx_strand_id
1 'polypeptide(L)'
;MPCKEFAEFELYMPLLCYATAIYLMDKAYIDFEALFRINSAGAFFVTRTKSTLRYSIIEQSFDIDQTTGMRTDKTIGLTVPKSKRLYPEKLRPVEFYDGENDELLLFLTNNFDVSALDVAYLYKTVGKSKCFSNG
;
A
#
# COMPACT_ATOMS: atom_id res chain seq x y z
N MET A 1 -15.18 -7.13 -6.50
CA MET A 1 -14.35 -7.40 -7.69
C MET A 1 -13.45 -8.61 -7.47
N PRO A 2 -13.76 -9.79 -8.03
CA PRO A 2 -13.00 -11.03 -7.78
C PRO A 2 -11.88 -11.24 -8.82
N CYS A 3 -10.66 -11.54 -8.34
CA CYS A 3 -9.48 -12.22 -8.91
C CYS A 3 -9.10 -12.24 -10.41
N LYS A 4 -9.97 -11.99 -11.39
CA LYS A 4 -9.63 -12.16 -12.81
C LYS A 4 -8.84 -11.00 -13.42
N GLU A 5 -9.18 -9.75 -13.10
CA GLU A 5 -8.42 -8.56 -13.55
C GLU A 5 -6.98 -8.52 -13.03
N PHE A 6 -6.72 -9.19 -11.90
CA PHE A 6 -5.39 -9.19 -11.26
C PHE A 6 -4.39 -10.13 -11.94
N ALA A 7 -4.83 -11.26 -12.48
CA ALA A 7 -3.97 -12.16 -13.25
C ALA A 7 -3.57 -11.54 -14.61
N GLU A 8 -4.46 -10.74 -15.22
CA GLU A 8 -4.12 -9.95 -16.40
C GLU A 8 -3.11 -8.85 -16.04
N PHE A 9 -3.30 -8.16 -14.91
CA PHE A 9 -2.35 -7.15 -14.44
C PHE A 9 -0.93 -7.72 -14.22
N GLU A 10 -0.80 -8.92 -13.64
CA GLU A 10 0.49 -9.61 -13.48
C GLU A 10 1.12 -10.03 -14.82
N LEU A 11 0.30 -10.38 -15.82
CA LEU A 11 0.76 -10.76 -17.16
C LEU A 11 1.27 -9.56 -17.98
N TYR A 12 0.69 -8.37 -17.79
CA TYR A 12 1.07 -7.13 -18.47
C TYR A 12 2.07 -6.26 -17.68
N MET A 13 2.22 -6.51 -16.38
CA MET A 13 3.14 -5.78 -15.51
C MET A 13 4.57 -5.65 -16.07
N PRO A 14 5.19 -6.70 -16.65
CA PRO A 14 6.54 -6.61 -17.20
C PRO A 14 6.68 -5.62 -18.38
N LEU A 15 5.58 -5.23 -19.01
CA LEU A 15 5.55 -4.45 -20.26
C LEU A 15 5.11 -2.99 -20.07
N LEU A 16 4.52 -2.61 -18.93
CA LEU A 16 3.81 -1.34 -18.76
C LEU A 16 4.11 -0.61 -17.44
N CYS A 17 5.14 -1.03 -16.70
CA CYS A 17 5.53 -0.34 -15.47
C CYS A 17 6.13 1.03 -15.82
N TYR A 18 5.36 2.10 -15.68
CA TYR A 18 5.85 3.46 -15.91
C TYR A 18 6.61 3.89 -14.67
N ALA A 19 7.91 4.16 -14.82
CA ALA A 19 8.72 4.74 -13.75
C ALA A 19 8.01 6.00 -13.20
N THR A 20 8.07 6.21 -11.88
CA THR A 20 7.37 7.27 -11.14
C THR A 20 5.85 7.15 -11.00
N ALA A 21 5.19 6.17 -11.63
CA ALA A 21 3.76 5.94 -11.43
C ALA A 21 3.47 5.38 -10.02
N ILE A 22 2.27 5.69 -9.49
CA ILE A 22 1.76 5.13 -8.23
C ILE A 22 0.63 4.16 -8.54
N TYR A 23 0.85 2.88 -8.27
CA TYR A 23 -0.12 1.81 -8.45
C TYR A 23 -0.96 1.62 -7.18
N LEU A 24 -2.26 1.89 -7.29
CA LEU A 24 -3.22 1.75 -6.20
C LEU A 24 -3.91 0.39 -6.30
N MET A 25 -3.67 -0.47 -5.31
CA MET A 25 -4.12 -1.87 -5.30
C MET A 25 -5.13 -2.10 -4.17
N ASP A 26 -6.38 -2.38 -4.55
CA ASP A 26 -7.42 -2.79 -3.60
C ASP A 26 -7.26 -4.27 -3.19
N LYS A 27 -7.77 -4.62 -2.01
CA LYS A 27 -7.86 -5.98 -1.43
C LYS A 27 -6.55 -6.70 -1.05
N ALA A 28 -5.94 -6.33 0.08
CA ALA A 28 -5.02 -7.21 0.83
C ALA A 28 -3.96 -7.91 -0.05
N TYR A 29 -3.54 -7.26 -1.14
CA TYR A 29 -2.70 -7.85 -2.16
C TYR A 29 -1.25 -7.74 -1.67
N ILE A 30 -0.79 -8.82 -1.04
CA ILE A 30 0.60 -8.96 -0.61
C ILE A 30 1.20 -10.16 -1.33
N ASP A 31 1.50 -9.94 -2.61
CA ASP A 31 2.52 -10.70 -3.32
C ASP A 31 3.82 -9.90 -3.30
N PHE A 32 4.74 -10.26 -2.40
CA PHE A 32 6.01 -9.57 -2.25
C PHE A 32 6.88 -9.59 -3.51
N GLU A 33 6.76 -10.63 -4.33
CA GLU A 33 7.52 -10.72 -5.57
C GLU A 33 6.99 -9.71 -6.59
N ALA A 34 5.67 -9.61 -6.73
CA ALA A 34 5.03 -8.61 -7.58
C ALA A 34 5.33 -7.18 -7.13
N LEU A 35 5.23 -6.91 -5.82
CA LEU A 35 5.57 -5.61 -5.24
C LEU A 35 7.04 -5.26 -5.49
N PHE A 36 7.95 -6.23 -5.43
CA PHE A 36 9.37 -6.00 -5.69
C PHE A 36 9.65 -5.72 -7.17
N ARG A 37 8.89 -6.31 -8.10
CA ARG A 37 8.95 -5.96 -9.53
C ARG A 37 8.57 -4.49 -9.77
N ILE A 38 7.49 -4.01 -9.15
CA ILE A 38 7.08 -2.59 -9.23
C ILE A 38 8.19 -1.69 -8.69
N ASN A 39 8.74 -2.04 -7.53
CA ASN A 39 9.84 -1.29 -6.91
C ASN A 39 11.08 -1.25 -7.82
N SER A 40 11.46 -2.39 -8.40
CA SER A 40 12.63 -2.52 -9.27
C SER A 40 12.48 -1.75 -10.59
N ALA A 41 11.24 -1.50 -11.03
CA ALA A 41 10.93 -0.66 -12.18
C ALA A 41 10.96 0.85 -11.87
N GLY A 42 11.31 1.25 -10.63
CA GLY A 42 11.29 2.66 -10.22
C GLY A 42 9.87 3.24 -10.08
N ALA A 43 8.89 2.36 -9.86
CA ALA A 43 7.50 2.73 -9.64
C ALA A 43 7.11 2.52 -8.16
N PHE A 44 5.98 3.10 -7.79
CA PHE A 44 5.46 3.09 -6.44
C PHE A 44 4.16 2.32 -6.35
N PHE A 45 3.84 1.83 -5.16
CA PHE A 45 2.54 1.22 -4.89
C PHE A 45 1.94 1.69 -3.57
N VAL A 46 0.62 1.63 -3.49
CA VAL A 46 -0.11 1.65 -2.21
C VAL A 46 -1.10 0.50 -2.23
N THR A 47 -1.00 -0.40 -1.27
CA THR A 47 -1.96 -1.49 -1.09
C THR A 47 -2.51 -1.50 0.32
N ARG A 48 -3.80 -1.78 0.46
CA ARG A 48 -4.41 -2.04 1.77
C ARG A 48 -3.99 -3.42 2.26
N THR A 49 -3.62 -3.54 3.53
CA THR A 49 -3.22 -4.81 4.15
C THR A 49 -4.02 -5.12 5.42
N LYS A 50 -4.07 -6.39 5.80
CA LYS A 50 -4.54 -6.84 7.12
C LYS A 50 -3.33 -6.97 8.05
N SER A 51 -3.53 -6.70 9.33
CA SER A 51 -2.49 -6.53 10.37
C SER A 51 -1.53 -7.72 10.62
N THR A 52 -1.55 -8.77 9.81
CA THR A 52 -0.76 -10.01 9.98
C THR A 52 0.69 -9.92 9.49
N LEU A 53 1.15 -8.75 9.01
CA LEU A 53 2.52 -8.57 8.55
C LEU A 53 3.51 -8.69 9.71
N ARG A 54 4.52 -9.55 9.57
CA ARG A 54 5.62 -9.70 10.53
C ARG A 54 6.84 -8.93 10.05
N TYR A 55 7.24 -7.94 10.85
CA TYR A 55 8.28 -6.99 10.50
C TYR A 55 9.05 -6.51 11.74
N SER A 56 10.18 -5.87 11.50
CA SER A 56 10.94 -5.09 12.49
C SER A 56 10.84 -3.62 12.13
N ILE A 57 10.63 -2.76 13.14
CA ILE A 57 10.61 -1.30 12.95
C ILE A 57 12.05 -0.82 12.79
N ILE A 58 12.29 -0.05 11.73
CA ILE A 58 13.58 0.61 11.46
C ILE A 58 13.50 2.04 11.98
N GLU A 59 12.44 2.76 11.59
CA GLU A 59 12.17 4.15 11.99
C GLU A 59 10.66 4.32 12.22
N GLN A 60 10.29 5.30 13.04
CA GLN A 60 8.89 5.63 13.32
C GLN A 60 8.75 7.14 13.52
N SER A 61 7.73 7.74 12.88
CA SER A 61 7.32 9.09 13.21
C SER A 61 6.49 9.10 14.49
N PHE A 62 6.79 10.05 15.38
CA PHE A 62 6.01 10.32 16.59
C PHE A 62 5.22 11.63 16.50
N ASP A 63 5.49 12.46 15.49
CA ASP A 63 4.78 13.71 15.22
C ASP A 63 3.60 13.42 14.29
N ILE A 64 2.53 12.86 14.88
CA ILE A 64 1.33 12.46 14.16
C ILE A 64 0.14 13.27 14.69
N ASP A 65 -0.43 14.11 13.83
CA ASP A 65 -1.69 14.78 14.12
C ASP A 65 -2.87 13.81 13.97
N GLN A 66 -3.33 13.25 15.08
CA GLN A 66 -4.44 12.29 15.11
C GLN A 66 -5.79 12.89 14.69
N THR A 67 -5.95 14.21 14.70
CA THR A 67 -7.18 14.89 14.28
C THR A 67 -7.44 14.70 12.78
N THR A 68 -6.38 14.49 11.99
CA THR A 68 -6.46 14.17 10.55
C THR A 68 -6.95 12.74 10.27
N GLY A 69 -7.06 11.89 11.29
CA GLY A 69 -7.30 10.45 11.14
C GLY A 69 -6.01 9.61 11.15
N MET A 70 -4.83 10.22 11.05
CA MET A 70 -3.56 9.49 11.11
C MET A 70 -3.35 8.76 12.45
N ARG A 71 -2.75 7.57 12.40
CA ARG A 71 -2.46 6.74 13.58
C ARG A 71 -1.02 6.27 13.64
N THR A 72 -0.45 5.86 12.51
CA THR A 72 0.92 5.35 12.45
C THR A 72 1.59 5.74 11.13
N ASP A 73 2.88 6.10 11.20
CA ASP A 73 3.79 6.18 10.06
C ASP A 73 5.15 5.59 10.47
N LYS A 74 5.56 4.50 9.82
CA LYS A 74 6.77 3.73 10.17
C LYS A 74 7.50 3.26 8.93
N THR A 75 8.80 3.12 9.05
CA THR A 75 9.66 2.38 8.12
C THR A 75 9.97 1.02 8.73
N ILE A 76 9.76 -0.04 7.96
CA ILE A 76 9.92 -1.42 8.42
C ILE A 76 10.78 -2.25 7.48
N GLY A 77 11.32 -3.34 8.01
CA GLY A 77 11.88 -4.44 7.23
C GLY A 77 11.13 -5.74 7.52
N LEU A 78 10.91 -6.58 6.51
CA LEU A 78 10.28 -7.89 6.68
C LEU A 78 11.19 -8.84 7.47
N THR A 79 10.62 -9.58 8.40
CA THR A 79 11.39 -10.51 9.26
C THR A 79 11.21 -11.98 8.87
N VAL A 80 10.10 -12.33 8.22
CA VAL A 80 9.86 -13.70 7.75
C VAL A 80 10.83 -14.00 6.60
N PRO A 81 11.67 -15.05 6.68
CA PRO A 81 12.73 -15.30 5.69
C PRO A 81 12.23 -15.39 4.24
N LYS A 82 11.08 -16.03 4.00
CA LYS A 82 10.46 -16.11 2.68
C LYS A 82 10.10 -14.72 2.16
N SER A 83 9.36 -13.95 2.95
CA SER A 83 8.90 -12.61 2.58
C SER A 83 10.07 -11.65 2.37
N LYS A 84 11.07 -11.67 3.26
CA LYS A 84 12.30 -10.88 3.15
C LYS A 84 13.11 -11.22 1.89
N ARG A 85 13.13 -12.49 1.48
CA ARG A 85 13.79 -12.88 0.23
C ARG A 85 13.06 -12.36 -1.01
N LEU A 86 11.72 -12.36 -0.98
CA LEU A 86 10.90 -11.88 -2.09
C LEU A 86 10.88 -10.35 -2.19
N TYR A 87 10.93 -9.65 -1.05
CA TYR A 87 11.03 -8.20 -0.97
C TYR A 87 12.08 -7.83 0.08
N PRO A 88 13.36 -7.66 -0.32
CA PRO A 88 14.46 -7.37 0.60
C PRO A 88 14.52 -5.90 1.04
N GLU A 89 13.81 -5.01 0.36
CA GLU A 89 13.84 -3.56 0.58
C GLU A 89 12.93 -3.11 1.74
N LYS A 90 13.11 -1.85 2.15
CA LYS A 90 12.28 -1.21 3.18
C LYS A 90 10.86 -1.00 2.69
N LEU A 91 9.91 -1.09 3.61
CA LEU A 91 8.48 -0.82 3.37
C LEU A 91 7.97 0.21 4.38
N ARG A 92 6.87 0.87 4.04
CA ARG A 92 6.23 1.88 4.88
C ARG A 92 4.77 1.51 5.17
N PRO A 93 4.47 0.96 6.36
CA PRO A 93 3.10 0.88 6.83
C PRO A 93 2.59 2.24 7.29
N VAL A 94 1.42 2.61 6.79
CA VAL A 94 0.69 3.83 7.16
C VAL A 94 -0.67 3.42 7.70
N GLU A 95 -1.00 3.84 8.92
CA GLU A 95 -2.28 3.54 9.55
C GLU A 95 -3.13 4.81 9.66
N PHE A 96 -4.37 4.71 9.22
CA PHE A 96 -5.32 5.80 9.12
C PHE A 96 -6.69 5.34 9.59
N TYR A 97 -7.32 6.11 10.48
CA TYR A 97 -8.68 5.90 10.92
C TYR A 97 -9.64 6.72 10.05
N ASP A 98 -10.49 6.02 9.31
CA ASP A 98 -11.54 6.61 8.49
C ASP A 98 -12.81 6.85 9.32
N GLY A 99 -12.95 8.06 9.86
CA GLY A 99 -14.11 8.44 10.67
C GLY A 99 -15.44 8.44 9.91
N GLU A 100 -15.44 8.48 8.57
CA GLU A 100 -16.68 8.39 7.78
C GLU A 100 -17.26 6.97 7.81
N ASN A 101 -16.39 5.95 7.84
CA ASN A 101 -16.77 4.54 7.76
C ASN A 101 -16.53 3.77 9.07
N ASP A 102 -16.07 4.47 10.13
CA ASP A 102 -15.64 3.90 11.41
C ASP A 102 -14.67 2.71 11.23
N GLU A 103 -13.65 2.90 10.40
CA GLU A 103 -12.74 1.83 9.97
C GLU A 103 -11.27 2.22 10.16
N LEU A 104 -10.48 1.31 10.75
CA LEU A 104 -9.02 1.43 10.77
C LEU A 104 -8.41 0.80 9.51
N LEU A 105 -7.75 1.62 8.73
CA LEU A 105 -7.10 1.25 7.48
C LEU A 105 -5.59 1.17 7.69
N LEU A 106 -4.99 0.06 7.25
CA LEU A 106 -3.55 -0.12 7.20
C LEU A 106 -3.12 -0.23 5.74
N PHE A 107 -2.28 0.69 5.31
CA PHE A 107 -1.69 0.73 3.98
C PHE A 107 -0.23 0.29 4.06
N LEU A 108 0.26 -0.29 2.97
CA LEU A 108 1.66 -0.63 2.78
C LEU A 108 2.13 0.01 1.46
N THR A 109 3.24 0.74 1.52
CA THR A 109 3.83 1.42 0.36
C THR A 109 5.36 1.33 0.35
N ASN A 110 5.96 1.45 -0.83
CA ASN A 110 7.40 1.72 -1.02
C ASN A 110 7.71 3.20 -1.26
N ASN A 111 6.70 4.09 -1.20
CA ASN A 111 6.88 5.52 -1.43
C ASN A 111 7.15 6.26 -0.11
N PHE A 112 8.35 6.79 0.01
CA PHE A 112 8.81 7.58 1.15
C PHE A 112 8.81 9.09 0.87
N ASP A 113 8.58 9.50 -0.38
CA ASP A 113 8.65 10.90 -0.81
C ASP A 113 7.32 11.65 -0.60
N VAL A 114 6.20 10.93 -0.56
CA VAL A 114 4.86 11.49 -0.27
C VAL A 114 4.56 11.47 1.23
N SER A 115 3.70 12.37 1.70
CA SER A 115 3.29 12.35 3.11
C SER A 115 2.42 11.13 3.42
N ALA A 116 2.44 10.65 4.67
CA ALA A 116 1.60 9.51 5.07
C ALA A 116 0.09 9.82 4.93
N LEU A 117 -0.28 11.09 5.14
CA LEU A 117 -1.65 11.55 4.93
C LEU A 117 -2.04 11.49 3.44
N ASP A 118 -1.14 11.88 2.53
CA ASP A 118 -1.39 11.75 1.08
C ASP A 118 -1.53 10.29 0.66
N VAL A 119 -0.74 9.36 1.24
CA VAL A 119 -0.92 7.91 0.99
C VAL A 119 -2.35 7.48 1.34
N ALA A 120 -2.86 7.90 2.49
CA ALA A 120 -4.22 7.58 2.91
C ALA A 120 -5.28 8.20 1.99
N TYR A 121 -5.09 9.47 1.60
CA TYR A 121 -6.03 10.16 0.69
C TYR A 121 -6.00 9.60 -0.72
N LEU A 122 -4.83 9.28 -1.28
CA LEU A 122 -4.69 8.64 -2.59
C LEU A 122 -5.47 7.33 -2.66
N TYR A 123 -5.47 6.53 -1.60
CA TYR A 123 -6.28 5.32 -1.56
C TYR A 123 -7.79 5.64 -1.49
N LYS A 124 -8.19 6.59 -0.63
CA LYS A 124 -9.61 6.97 -0.47
C LYS A 124 -10.22 7.55 -1.76
N THR A 125 -9.46 8.26 -2.59
CA THR A 125 -9.97 8.81 -3.86
C THR A 125 -10.34 7.71 -4.85
N VAL A 126 -9.60 6.61 -4.91
CA VAL A 126 -9.92 5.45 -5.76
C VAL A 126 -11.10 4.65 -5.23
N GLY A 127 -11.25 4.54 -3.90
CA GLY A 127 -12.43 3.94 -3.27
C GLY A 127 -13.74 4.73 -3.47
N LYS A 128 -13.67 6.01 -3.87
CA LYS A 128 -14.83 6.85 -4.21
C LYS A 128 -15.37 6.63 -5.62
N SER A 129 -14.66 5.90 -6.48
CA SER A 129 -15.27 5.18 -7.63
C SER A 129 -16.04 3.93 -7.15
N LYS A 130 -16.82 4.07 -6.08
CA LYS A 130 -17.91 3.15 -5.79
C LYS A 130 -18.93 3.42 -6.88
N CYS A 131 -19.14 2.45 -7.77
CA CYS A 131 -20.12 2.52 -8.84
C CYS A 131 -21.41 3.19 -8.33
N PHE A 132 -21.71 4.40 -8.81
CA PHE A 132 -23.08 4.86 -8.86
C PHE A 132 -23.74 4.05 -9.97
N SER A 133 -24.26 2.87 -9.66
CA SER A 133 -25.38 2.34 -10.44
C SER A 133 -26.59 3.21 -10.09
N ASN A 134 -26.81 4.25 -10.91
CA ASN A 134 -28.14 4.83 -11.03
C ASN A 134 -29.04 3.78 -11.71
N GLY A 135 -30.13 3.41 -11.06
CA GLY A 135 -31.18 2.53 -11.61
C GLY A 135 -31.49 1.37 -10.70
#